data_AF-A0A7R8ZF84-F1
#
_entry.id   AF-A0A7R8ZF84-F1
#
_cell.length_a   1.000
_cell.length_b   1.000
_cell.length_c   1.000
_cell.angle_alpha   90.00
_cell.angle_beta   90.00
_cell.angle_gamma   90.00
#
_symmetry.space_group_name_H-M   'P 1'
#
loop_
_entity.id
_entity.type
_entity.pdbx_description
1 polymer ?
#
loop_
_entity_poly.entity_id
_entity_poly.type
_entity_poly.pdbx_seq_one_letter_code
_entity_poly.pdbx_strand_id
1 'polypeptide(L)'
;MKSWKQFKMGPFPPPFQGVCIVKPIVYGNIARYFGKKREEDGHTHQWTVYVKPYHNEDMSAYVKKVHFKLHESYADPNRIIMKPPYEVTETGWGEFEIVIKIYFHDPNERPTVTLYHILKLFQSGPDAIQARKTLISEFYEEIVFQDPTNLMHHMLTSTSQLSHGTWKHDTDCKHNFNSKNY
;
A
#
# COMPACT_ATOMS: atom_id res chain seq x y z
N MET A 1 20.53 -51.95 15.64
CA MET A 1 20.48 -50.75 14.78
C MET A 1 19.01 -50.36 14.58
N LYS A 2 18.59 -49.19 15.06
CA LYS A 2 17.21 -48.69 14.90
C LYS A 2 17.08 -48.01 13.53
N SER A 3 16.18 -48.53 12.70
CA SER A 3 15.84 -47.99 11.38
C SER A 3 14.96 -46.75 11.53
N TRP A 4 15.39 -45.63 10.95
CA TRP A 4 14.61 -44.40 10.87
C TRP A 4 13.73 -44.47 9.62
N LYS A 5 12.41 -44.58 9.80
CA LYS A 5 11.47 -44.46 8.68
C LYS A 5 11.38 -43.00 8.27
N GLN A 6 11.78 -42.72 7.04
CA GLN A 6 11.62 -41.42 6.40
C GLN A 6 10.13 -41.16 6.17
N PHE A 7 9.56 -40.18 6.88
CA PHE A 7 8.21 -39.70 6.59
C PHE A 7 8.24 -39.01 5.23
N LYS A 8 7.65 -39.63 4.20
CA LYS A 8 7.35 -38.95 2.94
C LYS A 8 6.14 -38.06 3.18
N MET A 9 6.34 -36.74 3.18
CA MET A 9 5.22 -35.80 3.04
C MET A 9 4.53 -36.11 1.70
N GLY A 10 3.22 -36.33 1.73
CA GLY A 10 2.41 -36.50 0.52
C GLY A 10 2.45 -35.23 -0.35
N PRO A 11 1.98 -35.31 -1.61
CA PRO A 11 1.90 -34.13 -2.47
C PRO A 11 1.04 -33.06 -1.78
N PHE A 12 1.49 -31.80 -1.88
CA PHE A 12 0.72 -30.67 -1.38
C PHE A 12 -0.67 -30.70 -2.02
N PRO A 13 -1.76 -30.47 -1.26
CA PRO A 13 -3.09 -30.35 -1.85
C PRO A 13 -3.06 -29.30 -2.97
N PRO A 14 -3.76 -29.56 -4.09
CA PRO A 14 -3.80 -28.60 -5.19
C PRO A 14 -4.31 -27.24 -4.68
N PRO A 15 -3.85 -26.13 -5.27
CA PRO A 15 -4.45 -24.81 -5.02
C PRO A 15 -5.96 -24.87 -5.25
N PHE A 16 -6.71 -23.95 -4.62
CA PHE A 16 -8.14 -23.84 -4.86
C PHE A 16 -8.38 -23.39 -6.31
N GLN A 17 -8.56 -24.36 -7.21
CA GLN A 17 -8.82 -24.09 -8.63
C GLN A 17 -10.18 -23.40 -8.79
N GLY A 18 -10.18 -22.25 -9.44
CA GLY A 18 -11.36 -21.42 -9.70
C GLY A 18 -11.66 -20.38 -8.61
N VAL A 19 -10.80 -20.20 -7.60
CA VAL A 19 -11.00 -19.19 -6.55
C VAL A 19 -10.24 -17.92 -6.89
N CYS A 20 -10.95 -16.79 -6.91
CA CYS A 20 -10.39 -15.46 -7.07
C CYS A 20 -10.75 -14.60 -5.86
N ILE A 21 -9.75 -14.08 -5.15
CA ILE A 21 -9.94 -13.16 -4.03
C ILE A 21 -9.33 -11.82 -4.41
N VAL A 22 -10.10 -10.75 -4.25
CA VAL A 22 -9.68 -9.37 -4.52
C VAL A 22 -9.51 -8.63 -3.20
N LYS A 23 -8.35 -7.99 -3.02
CA LYS A 23 -8.07 -7.09 -1.89
C LYS A 23 -7.88 -5.67 -2.41
N PRO A 24 -8.89 -4.79 -2.28
CA PRO A 24 -8.78 -3.42 -2.73
C PRO A 24 -7.91 -2.60 -1.76
N ILE A 25 -7.04 -1.77 -2.32
CA ILE A 25 -6.10 -0.93 -1.59
C ILE A 25 -6.15 0.51 -2.09
N VAL A 26 -5.66 1.42 -1.25
CA VAL A 26 -5.34 2.80 -1.62
C VAL A 26 -3.87 3.03 -1.36
N TYR A 27 -3.17 3.59 -2.34
CA TYR A 27 -1.79 4.02 -2.19
C TYR A 27 -1.61 5.44 -2.71
N GLY A 28 -0.56 6.10 -2.25
CA GLY A 28 -0.26 7.46 -2.68
C GLY A 28 0.48 8.24 -1.62
N ASN A 29 0.33 9.56 -1.65
CA ASN A 29 0.95 10.42 -0.66
C ASN A 29 0.07 11.59 -0.22
N ILE A 30 0.36 12.08 0.98
CA ILE A 30 -0.01 13.42 1.43
C ILE A 30 1.23 14.30 1.49
N ALA A 31 1.08 15.60 1.29
CA ALA A 31 2.17 16.57 1.41
C ALA A 31 1.70 17.88 2.04
N ARG A 32 2.56 18.49 2.86
CA ARG A 32 2.32 19.76 3.54
C ARG A 32 3.51 20.69 3.29
N TYR A 33 3.23 21.84 2.70
CA TYR A 33 4.21 22.91 2.54
C TYR A 33 4.56 23.54 3.89
N PHE A 34 5.84 23.81 4.14
CA PHE A 34 6.30 24.45 5.37
C PHE A 34 5.95 25.94 5.45
N GLY A 35 5.54 26.57 4.34
CA GLY A 35 5.38 28.02 4.24
C GLY A 35 6.67 28.73 3.81
N LYS A 36 7.82 28.11 4.04
CA LYS A 36 9.13 28.61 3.62
C LYS A 36 10.07 27.46 3.27
N LYS A 37 11.09 27.76 2.47
CA LYS A 37 12.27 26.91 2.31
C LYS A 37 13.04 26.87 3.64
N ARG A 38 13.38 25.68 4.10
CA ARG A 38 14.20 25.50 5.31
C ARG A 38 15.66 25.83 4.97
N GLU A 39 16.36 26.49 5.90
CA GLU A 39 17.72 27.00 5.66
C GLU A 39 18.79 25.90 5.66
N GLU A 40 18.62 24.85 6.48
CA GLU A 40 19.63 23.80 6.68
C GLU A 40 19.80 22.85 5.47
N ASP A 41 18.69 22.44 4.86
CA ASP A 41 18.63 21.37 3.83
C ASP A 41 17.93 21.84 2.55
N GLY A 42 17.35 23.04 2.56
CA GLY A 42 16.57 23.57 1.44
C GLY A 42 15.22 22.89 1.23
N HIS A 43 14.76 22.04 2.15
CA HIS A 43 13.50 21.33 2.02
C HIS A 43 12.31 22.29 2.16
N THR A 44 11.24 22.00 1.44
CA THR A 44 10.04 22.86 1.36
C THR A 44 8.78 22.16 1.86
N HIS A 45 8.74 20.83 1.79
CA HIS A 45 7.59 20.03 2.16
C HIS A 45 7.96 18.95 3.15
N GLN A 46 6.99 18.58 3.98
CA GLN A 46 6.90 17.27 4.59
C GLN A 46 5.88 16.45 3.80
N TRP A 47 6.19 15.20 3.53
CA TRP A 47 5.32 14.30 2.79
C TRP A 47 5.26 12.94 3.47
N THR A 48 4.18 12.21 3.25
CA THR A 48 4.01 10.84 3.74
C THR A 48 3.45 10.00 2.60
N VAL A 49 4.21 9.00 2.16
CA VAL A 49 3.77 7.98 1.20
C VAL A 49 3.26 6.77 1.95
N TYR A 50 2.20 6.13 1.46
CA TYR A 50 1.58 5.00 2.14
C TYR A 50 0.88 4.03 1.19
N VAL A 51 0.59 2.86 1.74
CA VAL A 51 -0.41 1.91 1.24
C VAL A 51 -1.30 1.48 2.39
N LYS A 52 -2.61 1.42 2.15
CA LYS A 52 -3.62 1.01 3.14
C LYS A 52 -4.72 0.20 2.46
N PRO A 53 -5.41 -0.69 3.18
CA PRO A 53 -6.58 -1.34 2.62
C PRO A 53 -7.70 -0.33 2.36
N TYR A 54 -8.46 -0.54 1.30
CA TYR A 54 -9.64 0.28 0.98
C TYR A 54 -10.80 -0.04 1.94
N HIS A 55 -10.90 -1.30 2.36
CA HIS A 55 -11.80 -1.67 3.43
C HIS A 55 -11.09 -1.61 4.78
N ASN A 56 -11.87 -1.47 5.85
CA ASN A 56 -11.37 -1.48 7.21
C ASN A 56 -11.02 -2.91 7.64
N GLU A 57 -9.86 -3.40 7.18
CA GLU A 57 -9.33 -4.74 7.47
C GLU A 57 -7.87 -4.70 7.91
N ASP A 58 -7.43 -5.68 8.70
CA ASP A 58 -6.02 -5.82 9.05
C ASP A 58 -5.23 -6.47 7.91
N MET A 59 -4.64 -5.62 7.07
CA MET A 59 -3.79 -6.04 5.96
C MET A 59 -2.54 -6.81 6.41
N SER A 60 -2.12 -6.70 7.69
CA SER A 60 -0.95 -7.42 8.21
C SER A 60 -1.15 -8.93 8.32
N ALA A 61 -2.41 -9.40 8.25
CA ALA A 61 -2.75 -10.82 8.22
C ALA A 61 -2.19 -11.54 6.98
N TYR A 62 -2.12 -10.86 5.84
CA TYR A 62 -1.63 -11.41 4.57
C TYR A 62 -0.38 -10.68 4.03
N VAL A 63 -0.12 -9.44 4.46
CA VAL A 63 1.09 -8.68 4.11
C VAL A 63 2.19 -8.88 5.15
N LYS A 64 3.35 -9.34 4.68
CA LYS A 64 4.57 -9.54 5.47
C LYS A 64 5.35 -8.25 5.69
N LYS A 65 5.50 -7.46 4.63
CA LYS A 65 6.22 -6.18 4.64
C LYS A 65 5.93 -5.38 3.38
N VAL A 66 6.10 -4.07 3.47
CA VAL A 66 6.06 -3.13 2.35
C VAL A 66 7.43 -2.46 2.22
N HIS A 67 7.96 -2.44 1.00
CA HIS A 67 9.19 -1.72 0.67
C HIS A 67 8.84 -0.45 -0.08
N PHE A 68 9.34 0.69 0.40
CA PHE A 68 9.30 1.96 -0.31
C PHE A 68 10.71 2.27 -0.79
N LYS A 69 10.92 2.24 -2.11
CA LYS A 69 12.17 2.70 -2.72
C LYS A 69 12.01 4.17 -3.09
N LEU A 70 12.72 5.02 -2.35
CA LEU A 70 12.83 6.46 -2.56
C LEU A 70 13.91 6.78 -3.61
N HIS A 71 14.02 8.06 -3.98
CA HIS A 71 15.13 8.56 -4.81
C HIS A 71 16.47 8.36 -4.10
N GLU A 72 17.54 8.09 -4.87
CA GLU A 72 18.87 7.73 -4.34
C GLU A 72 19.55 8.87 -3.55
N SER A 73 19.04 10.09 -3.64
CA SER A 73 19.51 11.22 -2.83
C SER A 73 19.11 11.13 -1.35
N TYR A 74 18.15 10.28 -0.98
CA TYR A 74 17.77 10.08 0.42
C TYR A 74 18.73 9.10 1.09
N ALA A 75 19.04 9.36 2.36
CA ALA A 75 19.69 8.38 3.20
C ALA A 75 18.78 7.14 3.35
N ASP A 76 19.36 5.96 3.21
CA ASP A 76 18.66 4.67 3.23
C ASP A 76 17.42 4.67 2.32
N PRO A 77 17.58 4.79 0.99
CA PRO A 77 16.44 4.98 0.09
C PRO A 77 15.50 3.77 0.03
N ASN A 78 15.91 2.61 0.54
CA ASN A 78 15.08 1.41 0.64
C ASN A 78 14.48 1.29 2.05
N ARG A 79 13.27 1.80 2.25
CA ARG A 79 12.56 1.77 3.53
C ARG A 79 11.68 0.53 3.62
N ILE A 80 11.78 -0.23 4.72
CA ILE A 80 11.05 -1.48 4.91
C ILE A 80 10.13 -1.36 6.11
N ILE A 81 8.82 -1.45 5.88
CA ILE A 81 7.79 -1.37 6.91
C ILE A 81 7.16 -2.75 7.08
N MET A 82 7.29 -3.34 8.27
CA MET A 82 6.82 -4.71 8.54
C MET A 82 5.44 -4.77 9.20
N LYS A 83 4.94 -3.65 9.75
CA LYS A 83 3.66 -3.57 10.47
C LYS A 83 2.92 -2.29 10.08
N PRO A 84 1.58 -2.29 10.10
CA PRO A 84 0.81 -1.08 9.83
C PRO A 84 1.04 -0.01 10.92
N PRO A 85 0.89 1.28 10.60
CA PRO A 85 0.59 1.83 9.27
C PRO A 85 1.76 1.65 8.30
N TYR A 86 1.47 1.21 7.07
CA TYR A 86 2.48 1.01 6.04
C TYR A 86 2.76 2.34 5.34
N GLU A 87 3.55 3.18 6.00
CA GLU A 87 3.84 4.53 5.55
C GLU A 87 5.28 4.96 5.84
N VAL A 88 5.76 5.92 5.05
CA VAL A 88 7.06 6.58 5.24
C VAL A 88 6.84 8.08 5.18
N THR A 89 7.23 8.77 6.25
CA THR A 89 7.24 10.24 6.32
C THR A 89 8.66 10.76 6.12
N GLU A 90 8.78 11.76 5.26
CA GLU A 90 10.06 12.39 4.92
C GLU A 90 9.86 13.87 4.59
N THR A 91 10.97 14.56 4.33
CA THR A 91 10.95 15.96 3.89
C THR A 91 11.74 16.12 2.60
N GLY A 92 11.36 17.09 1.76
CA GLY A 92 12.01 17.29 0.49
C GLY A 92 11.46 18.49 -0.27
N TRP A 93 11.95 18.67 -1.49
CA TRP A 93 11.58 19.78 -2.37
C TRP A 93 11.18 19.37 -3.79
N GLY A 94 11.51 18.13 -4.19
CA GLY A 94 11.26 17.61 -5.53
C GLY A 94 10.23 16.48 -5.57
N GLU A 95 9.54 16.38 -6.70
CA GLU A 95 8.67 15.24 -7.05
C GLU A 95 9.51 14.15 -7.74
N PHE A 96 9.26 12.88 -7.41
CA PHE A 96 9.97 11.74 -7.99
C PHE A 96 9.12 10.47 -7.89
N GLU A 97 9.48 9.43 -8.64
CA GLU A 97 8.82 8.13 -8.56
C GLU A 97 9.25 7.36 -7.31
N ILE A 98 8.29 6.92 -6.52
CA ILE A 98 8.45 5.99 -5.40
C ILE A 98 7.96 4.63 -5.86
N VAL A 99 8.82 3.61 -5.75
CA VAL A 99 8.43 2.22 -6.02
C VAL A 99 7.97 1.57 -4.72
N ILE A 100 6.73 1.09 -4.69
CA ILE A 100 6.11 0.45 -3.53
C ILE A 100 6.01 -1.05 -3.82
N LYS A 101 6.73 -1.90 -3.08
CA LYS A 101 6.64 -3.37 -3.22
C LYS A 101 5.99 -3.99 -2.00
N ILE A 102 4.89 -4.70 -2.21
CA ILE A 102 4.15 -5.41 -1.18
C ILE A 102 4.56 -6.88 -1.22
N TYR A 103 5.04 -7.40 -0.10
CA TYR A 103 5.42 -8.80 0.08
C TYR A 103 4.38 -9.50 0.94
N PHE A 104 3.95 -10.69 0.52
CA PHE A 104 2.99 -11.51 1.26
C PHE A 104 3.71 -12.48 2.22
N HIS A 105 2.97 -13.00 3.20
CA HIS A 105 3.51 -13.99 4.13
C HIS A 105 3.82 -15.32 3.46
N ASP A 106 3.00 -15.76 2.51
CA ASP A 106 3.26 -16.96 1.74
C ASP A 106 4.31 -16.69 0.64
N PRO A 107 5.51 -17.30 0.72
CA PRO A 107 6.55 -17.13 -0.30
C PRO A 107 6.25 -17.85 -1.62
N ASN A 108 5.25 -18.74 -1.65
CA ASN A 108 4.84 -19.48 -2.85
C ASN A 108 3.74 -18.76 -3.66
N GLU A 109 3.12 -17.74 -3.06
CA GLU A 109 2.23 -16.82 -3.78
C GLU A 109 3.05 -15.93 -4.73
N ARG A 110 2.41 -15.26 -5.69
CA ARG A 110 3.09 -14.25 -6.54
C ARG A 110 4.01 -13.37 -5.67
N PRO A 111 5.34 -13.39 -5.90
CA PRO A 111 6.30 -13.06 -4.85
C PRO A 111 6.19 -11.62 -4.33
N THR A 112 5.73 -10.68 -5.16
CA THR A 112 5.43 -9.30 -4.76
C THR A 112 4.45 -8.62 -5.72
N VAL A 113 3.64 -7.69 -5.19
CA VAL A 113 2.97 -6.65 -5.99
C VAL A 113 3.88 -5.41 -6.02
N THR A 114 4.06 -4.80 -7.20
CA THR A 114 4.84 -3.56 -7.36
C THR A 114 3.94 -2.44 -7.89
N LEU A 115 3.92 -1.32 -7.18
CA LEU A 115 3.21 -0.09 -7.56
C LEU A 115 4.22 1.02 -7.80
N TYR A 116 3.89 1.93 -8.71
CA TYR A 116 4.72 3.08 -9.07
C TYR A 116 3.92 4.35 -8.78
N HIS A 117 4.39 5.15 -7.83
CA HIS A 117 3.71 6.37 -7.40
C HIS A 117 4.60 7.58 -7.63
N ILE A 118 4.14 8.55 -8.43
CA ILE A 118 4.83 9.84 -8.53
C ILE A 118 4.48 10.67 -7.30
N LEU A 119 5.45 10.91 -6.42
CA LEU A 119 5.31 11.77 -5.25
C LEU A 119 4.84 13.17 -5.70
N LYS A 120 3.67 13.60 -5.23
CA LYS A 120 3.15 14.93 -5.49
C LYS A 120 3.37 15.86 -4.30
N LEU A 121 3.96 17.03 -4.56
CA LEU A 121 4.20 18.09 -3.59
C LEU A 121 3.43 19.36 -3.94
N PHE A 122 3.27 19.64 -5.23
CA PHE A 122 2.67 20.87 -5.72
C PHE A 122 1.24 20.66 -6.22
N GLN A 123 0.34 21.56 -5.85
CA GLN A 123 -1.03 21.54 -6.34
C GLN A 123 -1.05 21.78 -7.85
N SER A 124 -1.88 21.03 -8.56
CA SER A 124 -2.09 21.16 -10.00
C SER A 124 -3.58 21.36 -10.28
N GLY A 125 -3.93 22.24 -11.22
CA GLY A 125 -5.32 22.44 -11.65
C GLY A 125 -6.19 23.23 -10.66
N PRO A 126 -7.53 23.00 -10.64
CA PRO A 126 -8.49 23.77 -9.82
C PRO A 126 -8.22 23.72 -8.31
N ASP A 127 -7.55 22.66 -7.84
CA ASP A 127 -7.20 22.49 -6.43
C ASP A 127 -6.19 23.54 -5.93
N ALA A 128 -5.40 24.14 -6.84
CA ALA A 128 -4.53 25.27 -6.54
C ALA A 128 -5.31 26.52 -6.12
N ILE A 129 -6.55 26.67 -6.60
CA ILE A 129 -7.43 27.80 -6.30
C ILE A 129 -8.03 27.66 -4.91
N GLN A 130 -8.14 26.44 -4.38
CA GLN A 130 -8.81 26.14 -3.11
C GLN A 130 -7.89 26.21 -1.89
N ALA A 131 -6.62 26.61 -2.06
CA ALA A 131 -5.64 26.86 -1.00
C ALA A 131 -5.62 25.77 0.09
N ARG A 132 -5.76 24.49 -0.28
CA ARG A 132 -5.71 23.41 0.71
C ARG A 132 -4.31 23.39 1.35
N LYS A 133 -4.25 23.39 2.68
CA LYS A 133 -2.98 23.34 3.43
C LYS A 133 -2.22 22.02 3.23
N THR A 134 -2.95 20.98 2.83
CA THR A 134 -2.43 19.63 2.58
C THR A 134 -2.82 19.20 1.17
N LEU A 135 -1.85 18.73 0.41
CA LEU A 135 -2.05 18.06 -0.86
C LEU A 135 -2.24 16.57 -0.61
N ILE A 136 -3.17 15.95 -1.33
CA ILE A 136 -3.44 14.50 -1.30
C ILE A 136 -3.40 14.01 -2.74
N SER A 137 -2.60 12.98 -3.01
CA SER A 137 -2.57 12.27 -4.29
C SER A 137 -2.66 10.78 -4.01
N GLU A 138 -3.87 10.23 -4.08
CA GLU A 138 -4.18 8.83 -3.83
C GLU A 138 -4.76 8.14 -5.07
N PHE A 139 -4.47 6.85 -5.20
CA PHE A 139 -4.96 5.97 -6.25
C PHE A 139 -5.55 4.71 -5.63
N TYR A 140 -6.65 4.24 -6.23
CA TYR A 140 -7.26 2.94 -5.94
C TYR A 140 -6.59 1.86 -6.78
N GLU A 141 -6.38 0.68 -6.20
CA GLU A 141 -5.87 -0.50 -6.89
C GLU A 141 -6.47 -1.78 -6.30
N GLU A 142 -6.53 -2.84 -7.09
CA GLU A 142 -7.02 -4.16 -6.67
C GLU A 142 -5.92 -5.21 -6.75
N ILE A 143 -5.57 -5.79 -5.60
CA ILE A 143 -4.69 -6.95 -5.58
C ILE A 143 -5.53 -8.20 -5.83
N VAL A 144 -5.30 -8.84 -6.97
CA VAL A 144 -6.01 -10.06 -7.37
C VAL A 144 -5.16 -11.29 -7.04
N PHE A 145 -5.71 -12.16 -6.19
CA PHE A 145 -5.17 -13.48 -5.85
C PHE A 145 -5.97 -14.53 -6.62
N GLN A 146 -5.39 -15.02 -7.72
CA GLN A 146 -5.97 -16.07 -8.56
C GLN A 146 -5.42 -17.42 -8.14
N ASP A 147 -6.33 -18.34 -7.79
CA ASP A 147 -6.02 -19.68 -7.31
C ASP A 147 -4.99 -19.68 -6.16
N PRO A 148 -5.22 -18.91 -5.07
CA PRO A 148 -4.25 -18.76 -4.00
C PRO A 148 -3.94 -20.11 -3.34
N THR A 149 -2.74 -20.20 -2.76
CA THR A 149 -2.39 -21.36 -1.95
C THR A 149 -3.36 -21.51 -0.77
N ASN A 150 -3.43 -22.70 -0.16
CA ASN A 150 -4.26 -22.91 1.03
C ASN A 150 -3.87 -21.98 2.20
N LEU A 151 -2.57 -21.70 2.35
CA LEU A 151 -2.07 -20.80 3.39
C LEU A 151 -2.51 -19.36 3.11
N MET A 152 -2.33 -18.89 1.88
CA MET A 152 -2.69 -17.53 1.49
C MET A 152 -4.20 -17.33 1.52
N HIS A 153 -4.98 -18.28 1.04
CA HIS A 153 -6.44 -18.28 1.14
C HIS A 153 -6.90 -18.11 2.59
N HIS A 154 -6.31 -18.86 3.52
CA HIS A 154 -6.64 -18.74 4.94
C HIS A 154 -6.31 -17.35 5.50
N MET A 155 -5.15 -16.79 5.15
CA MET A 155 -4.75 -15.43 5.58
C MET A 155 -5.65 -14.34 5.00
N LEU A 156 -6.09 -14.49 3.75
CA LEU A 156 -6.96 -13.54 3.07
C LEU A 156 -8.39 -13.52 3.60
N THR A 157 -8.88 -14.65 4.12
CA THR A 157 -10.27 -14.82 4.58
C THR A 157 -10.44 -14.66 6.09
N SER A 158 -9.36 -14.71 6.88
CA SER A 158 -9.38 -14.58 8.34
C SER A 158 -9.11 -13.16 8.86
N THR A 159 -9.11 -12.16 7.98
CA THR A 159 -8.85 -10.76 8.31
C THR A 159 -9.92 -10.17 9.24
N SER A 160 -9.51 -9.53 10.33
CA SER A 160 -10.38 -8.80 11.25
C SER A 160 -10.51 -7.32 10.87
N GLN A 161 -11.53 -6.64 11.41
CA GLN A 161 -11.66 -5.19 11.28
C GLN A 161 -10.71 -4.46 12.23
N LEU A 162 -10.04 -3.40 11.77
CA LEU A 162 -9.08 -2.63 12.58
C LEU A 162 -9.75 -1.69 13.60
N SER A 163 -10.95 -1.17 13.31
CA SER A 163 -11.68 -0.26 14.22
C SER A 163 -13.19 -0.25 13.98
N HIS A 164 -13.99 0.30 14.92
CA HIS A 164 -15.44 0.48 14.72
C HIS A 164 -15.82 1.86 14.13
N GLY A 165 -14.85 2.68 13.72
CA GLY A 165 -15.06 4.04 13.22
C GLY A 165 -15.39 4.12 11.72
N THR A 166 -15.82 5.30 11.24
CA THR A 166 -16.06 5.54 9.81
C THR A 166 -14.73 5.57 9.04
N TRP A 167 -14.51 4.56 8.20
CA TRP A 167 -13.37 4.46 7.30
C TRP A 167 -13.66 5.24 6.01
N LYS A 168 -12.90 6.31 5.73
CA LYS A 168 -13.11 7.20 4.57
C LYS A 168 -11.82 7.40 3.80
N HIS A 169 -11.92 7.44 2.47
CA HIS A 169 -10.82 7.75 1.57
C HIS A 169 -11.10 9.02 0.77
N ASP A 170 -10.06 9.77 0.38
CA ASP A 170 -10.25 10.95 -0.48
C ASP A 170 -10.70 10.52 -1.89
N THR A 171 -10.33 9.29 -2.31
CA THR A 171 -10.83 8.67 -3.54
C THR A 171 -12.35 8.51 -3.57
N ASP A 172 -13.02 8.41 -2.41
CA ASP A 172 -14.48 8.25 -2.33
C ASP A 172 -15.22 9.49 -2.87
N CYS A 173 -14.60 10.67 -2.80
CA CYS A 173 -15.19 11.91 -3.31
C CYS A 173 -15.28 11.95 -4.84
N LYS A 174 -14.52 11.11 -5.57
CA LYS A 174 -14.51 11.11 -7.05
C LYS A 174 -15.54 10.17 -7.67
N HIS A 175 -16.26 9.36 -6.88
CA HIS A 175 -17.27 8.43 -7.40
C HIS A 175 -18.72 8.96 -7.35
N ASN A 176 -18.95 10.19 -6.88
CA ASN A 176 -20.29 10.79 -6.80
C ASN A 176 -20.65 11.72 -7.97
N PHE A 177 -20.28 11.34 -9.20
CA PHE A 177 -20.78 11.97 -10.43
C PHE A 177 -21.14 10.91 -11.48
N ASN A 178 -22.19 10.11 -11.22
CA ASN A 178 -23.22 9.72 -12.19
C ASN A 178 -24.16 8.65 -11.62
N SER A 179 -25.14 9.08 -10.82
CA SER A 179 -26.38 8.32 -10.65
C SER A 179 -27.55 9.23 -10.27
N LYS A 180 -27.64 10.39 -10.93
CA LYS A 180 -28.90 11.12 -11.09
C LYS A 180 -28.91 11.77 -12.47
N ASN A 181 -29.48 11.04 -13.44
CA ASN A 181 -30.39 11.52 -14.48
C ASN A 181 -30.45 10.50 -15.63
N TYR A 182 -31.69 10.09 -15.92
CA TYR A 182 -32.19 9.12 -16.91
C TYR A 182 -32.25 7.66 -16.46
#